data_AF-A0AAJ3DP95-F1
#
_entry.id   AF-A0AAJ3DP95-F1
#
_cell.length_a   1.000
_cell.length_b   1.000
_cell.length_c   1.000
_cell.angle_alpha   90.00
_cell.angle_beta   90.00
_cell.angle_gamma   90.00
#
_symmetry.space_group_name_H-M   'P 1'
#
loop_
_entity.id
_entity.type
_entity.pdbx_description
1 polymer ?
#
loop_
_entity_poly.entity_id
_entity_poly.type
_entity_poly.pdbx_seq_one_letter_code
_entity_poly.pdbx_strand_id
1 'polypeptide(L)'
;MAGLLRNVASRLGRIAGGAAAPTRTARPIPAQVARRRQVSALQRRELAYAPELDGQADPGEIVWTWVPYEDDPRQGKDRPVLVVGRQSRTLFGLMLSSQSERDGQRHWLALGPGEWDRDQRPSWVRLDRVLTMREDSIRREGAVLDRRRFDRVGQALRSGYGWR
;
A
#
# COMPACT_ATOMS: atom_id res chain seq x y z
N MET A 1 68.11 35.18 16.28
CA MET A 1 66.73 35.68 16.28
C MET A 1 65.90 34.74 17.15
N ALA A 2 65.62 35.16 18.39
CA ALA A 2 64.26 35.46 18.88
C ALA A 2 63.36 34.20 18.93
N GLY A 3 63.29 33.52 20.09
CA GLY A 3 62.12 33.58 21.00
C GLY A 3 61.32 32.25 20.87
N LEU A 4 60.45 31.79 21.76
CA LEU A 4 59.93 32.23 23.05
C LEU A 4 59.01 31.07 23.54
N LEU A 5 59.04 30.73 24.84
CA LEU A 5 57.94 30.25 25.73
C LEU A 5 57.01 29.08 25.31
N ARG A 6 56.93 27.97 26.08
CA ARG A 6 56.20 27.74 27.36
C ARG A 6 54.65 27.75 27.28
N ASN A 7 54.10 26.61 27.73
CA ASN A 7 52.83 26.37 28.45
C ASN A 7 51.49 26.54 27.71
N VAL A 8 50.58 25.56 27.86
CA VAL A 8 49.52 25.52 28.90
C VAL A 8 48.60 24.30 28.62
N ALA A 9 48.34 23.50 29.66
CA ALA A 9 47.34 22.46 29.67
C ALA A 9 45.91 23.05 29.69
N SER A 10 44.95 22.39 29.05
CA SER A 10 43.53 22.67 29.28
C SER A 10 42.69 21.41 29.12
N ARG A 11 42.10 20.98 30.25
CA ARG A 11 41.04 19.99 30.38
C ARG A 11 39.92 20.26 29.36
N LEU A 12 39.52 19.24 28.61
CA LEU A 12 38.23 19.23 27.91
C LEU A 12 37.25 18.34 28.65
N GLY A 13 36.15 18.96 29.06
CA GLY A 13 35.05 18.38 29.81
C GLY A 13 34.25 17.37 29.01
N ARG A 14 33.71 16.38 29.74
CA ARG A 14 32.68 15.45 29.27
C ARG A 14 31.43 16.23 28.86
N ILE A 15 31.08 16.18 27.58
CA ILE A 15 29.73 16.47 27.11
C ILE A 15 28.96 15.16 27.17
N ALA A 16 28.04 15.07 28.12
CA ALA A 16 27.05 14.00 28.16
C ALA A 16 26.17 14.11 26.92
N GLY A 17 26.35 13.18 25.98
CA GLY A 17 25.43 13.01 24.86
C GLY A 17 24.08 12.55 25.39
N GLY A 18 23.09 13.44 25.36
CA GLY A 18 21.70 13.05 25.52
C GLY A 18 21.33 12.11 24.38
N ALA A 19 21.26 10.81 24.68
CA ALA A 19 20.75 9.82 23.74
C ALA A 19 19.28 10.18 23.45
N ALA A 20 19.01 10.65 22.23
CA ALA A 20 17.66 10.79 21.74
C ALA A 20 16.96 9.43 21.89
N ALA A 21 15.86 9.40 22.64
CA ALA A 21 15.07 8.19 22.81
C ALA A 21 14.65 7.69 21.41
N PRO A 22 14.75 6.38 21.13
CA PRO A 22 14.35 5.84 19.84
C PRO A 22 12.87 6.17 19.62
N THR A 23 12.58 6.88 18.53
CA THR A 23 11.21 7.13 18.09
C THR A 23 10.55 5.78 17.90
N ARG A 24 9.63 5.41 18.80
CA ARG A 24 8.88 4.15 18.71
C ARG A 24 8.19 4.14 17.35
N THR A 25 8.70 3.33 16.41
CA THR A 25 8.11 3.16 15.09
C THR A 25 6.66 2.79 15.31
N ALA A 26 5.74 3.68 14.92
CA ALA A 26 4.32 3.41 15.07
C ALA A 26 4.00 2.09 14.35
N ARG A 27 3.32 1.18 15.04
CA ARG A 27 2.92 -0.10 14.45
C ARG A 27 2.06 0.21 13.22
N PRO A 28 2.36 -0.36 12.04
CA PRO A 28 1.59 -0.09 10.84
C PRO A 28 0.11 -0.42 11.06
N ILE A 29 -0.78 0.46 10.61
CA ILE A 29 -2.22 0.23 10.66
C ILE A 29 -2.56 -0.78 9.55
N PRO A 30 -3.04 -1.98 9.89
CA PRO A 30 -3.31 -3.01 8.89
C PRO A 30 -4.57 -2.67 8.09
N ALA A 31 -4.54 -2.98 6.79
CA ALA A 31 -5.76 -3.10 6.00
C ALA A 31 -6.67 -4.17 6.61
N GLN A 32 -7.98 -3.97 6.51
CA GLN A 32 -8.98 -4.90 7.03
C GLN A 32 -9.77 -5.52 5.90
N VAL A 33 -10.24 -6.75 6.06
CA VAL A 33 -11.19 -7.33 5.08
C VAL A 33 -12.51 -6.59 5.19
N ALA A 34 -13.02 -6.08 4.06
CA ALA A 34 -14.26 -5.36 4.01
C ALA A 34 -15.42 -6.26 4.45
N ARG A 35 -16.29 -5.76 5.33
CA ARG A 35 -17.48 -6.51 5.76
C ARG A 35 -18.45 -6.61 4.59
N ARG A 36 -19.25 -7.68 4.55
CA ARG A 36 -20.24 -7.94 3.47
C ARG A 36 -21.08 -6.72 3.11
N ARG A 37 -21.63 -6.01 4.11
CA ARG A 37 -22.44 -4.80 3.88
C ARG A 37 -21.68 -3.67 3.17
N GLN A 38 -20.39 -3.53 3.42
CA GLN A 38 -19.55 -2.51 2.80
C GLN A 38 -19.28 -2.88 1.34
N VAL A 39 -18.97 -4.16 1.08
CA VAL A 39 -18.82 -4.68 -0.28
C VAL A 39 -20.12 -4.51 -1.07
N SER A 40 -21.27 -4.85 -0.49
CA SER A 40 -22.57 -4.65 -1.15
C SER A 40 -22.90 -3.17 -1.41
N ALA A 41 -22.49 -2.26 -0.51
CA ALA A 41 -22.67 -0.83 -0.75
C ALA A 41 -21.78 -0.32 -1.88
N LEU A 42 -20.54 -0.83 -1.97
CA LEU A 42 -19.61 -0.50 -3.04
C LEU A 42 -20.07 -1.07 -4.40
N GLN A 43 -20.51 -2.33 -4.45
CA GLN A 43 -21.02 -3.01 -5.64
C GLN A 43 -22.21 -2.30 -6.30
N ARG A 44 -23.02 -1.57 -5.52
CA ARG A 44 -24.17 -0.82 -6.05
C ARG A 44 -23.77 0.51 -6.70
N ARG A 45 -22.53 0.96 -6.50
CA ARG A 45 -21.97 2.16 -7.11
C ARG A 45 -21.19 1.75 -8.35
N GLU A 46 -21.09 2.67 -9.30
CA GLU A 46 -20.24 2.48 -10.47
C GLU A 46 -18.76 2.50 -10.05
N LEU A 47 -17.99 1.54 -10.57
CA LEU A 47 -16.53 1.57 -10.50
C LEU A 47 -15.98 2.79 -11.23
N ALA A 48 -15.47 3.76 -10.47
CA ALA A 48 -14.85 4.96 -11.03
C ALA A 48 -13.36 4.71 -11.30
N TYR A 49 -12.87 5.24 -12.42
CA TYR A 49 -11.44 5.41 -12.69
C TYR A 49 -11.14 6.91 -12.67
N ALA A 50 -10.43 7.37 -11.64
CA ALA A 50 -10.10 8.77 -11.44
C ALA A 50 -8.78 8.93 -10.66
N PRO A 51 -7.66 8.36 -11.15
CA PRO A 51 -6.37 8.49 -10.48
C PRO A 51 -5.87 9.93 -10.56
N GLU A 52 -5.32 10.44 -9.46
CA GLU A 52 -4.77 11.79 -9.35
C GLU A 52 -3.55 11.77 -8.43
N LEU A 53 -2.38 12.12 -8.96
CA LEU A 53 -1.12 12.10 -8.21
C LEU A 53 -0.99 13.35 -7.32
N ASP A 54 -1.95 13.58 -6.43
CA ASP A 54 -1.97 14.70 -5.47
C ASP A 54 -1.49 14.31 -4.06
N GLY A 55 -1.15 13.03 -3.89
CA GLY A 55 -0.71 12.42 -2.63
C GLY A 55 -1.84 11.78 -1.81
N GLN A 56 -3.09 11.93 -2.24
CA GLN A 56 -4.20 11.09 -1.82
C GLN A 56 -4.29 9.90 -2.75
N ALA A 57 -4.85 8.80 -2.25
CA ALA A 57 -5.00 7.60 -3.06
C ALA A 57 -6.41 7.53 -3.65
N ASP A 58 -6.45 7.40 -4.98
CA ASP A 58 -7.70 7.44 -5.73
C ASP A 58 -7.98 6.16 -6.54
N PRO A 59 -9.26 5.92 -6.90
CA PRO A 59 -9.64 4.79 -7.72
C PRO A 59 -8.86 4.73 -9.04
N GLY A 60 -8.14 3.62 -9.27
CA GLY A 60 -7.21 3.46 -10.39
C GLY A 60 -5.74 3.43 -9.96
N GLU A 61 -5.42 3.82 -8.73
CA GLU A 61 -4.06 3.77 -8.21
C GLU A 61 -3.73 2.47 -7.47
N ILE A 62 -2.47 2.10 -7.47
CA ILE A 62 -1.91 0.96 -6.75
C ILE A 62 -1.04 1.47 -5.61
N VAL A 63 -1.54 1.39 -4.39
CA VAL A 63 -0.85 1.86 -3.18
C VAL A 63 -0.23 0.72 -2.40
N TRP A 64 0.76 1.04 -1.56
CA TRP A 64 1.36 0.07 -0.65
C TRP A 64 0.83 0.24 0.77
N THR A 65 0.31 -0.85 1.34
CA THR A 65 -0.14 -0.89 2.73
C THR A 65 0.14 -2.25 3.35
N TRP A 66 0.06 -2.35 4.68
CA TRP A 66 0.17 -3.62 5.38
C TRP A 66 -1.10 -4.45 5.19
N VAL A 67 -0.98 -5.62 4.57
CA VAL A 67 -2.10 -6.53 4.28
C VAL A 67 -1.96 -7.81 5.11
N PRO A 68 -2.99 -8.18 5.90
CA PRO A 68 -2.98 -9.42 6.65
C PRO A 68 -2.91 -10.64 5.72
N TYR A 69 -2.22 -11.69 6.17
CA TYR A 69 -2.29 -12.99 5.51
C TYR A 69 -3.71 -13.55 5.56
N GLU A 70 -3.96 -14.52 4.69
CA GLU A 70 -5.27 -15.15 4.55
C GLU A 70 -5.53 -16.13 5.69
N ASP A 71 -4.53 -16.96 5.98
CA ASP A 71 -4.63 -18.04 6.96
C ASP A 71 -4.46 -17.54 8.40
N ASP A 72 -3.67 -16.48 8.60
CA ASP A 72 -3.47 -15.85 9.91
C ASP A 72 -3.50 -14.30 9.80
N PRO A 73 -4.64 -13.66 10.13
CA PRO A 73 -4.77 -12.20 10.12
C PRO A 73 -3.91 -11.46 11.17
N ARG A 74 -3.27 -12.17 12.11
CA ARG A 74 -2.31 -11.57 13.07
C ARG A 74 -0.96 -11.31 12.42
N GLN A 75 -0.69 -11.98 11.30
CA GLN A 75 0.49 -11.80 10.47
C GLN A 75 0.11 -11.10 9.16
N GLY A 76 1.12 -10.52 8.51
CA GLY A 76 0.92 -9.78 7.29
C GLY A 76 2.21 -9.16 6.81
N LYS A 77 2.13 -8.51 5.65
CA LYS A 77 3.27 -7.83 5.03
C LYS A 77 2.77 -6.66 4.21
N ASP A 78 3.67 -5.77 3.84
CA ASP A 78 3.34 -4.75 2.86
C ASP A 78 3.04 -5.40 1.51
N ARG A 79 1.95 -4.97 0.88
CA ARG A 79 1.56 -5.41 -0.45
C ARG A 79 1.05 -4.25 -1.28
N PRO A 80 1.22 -4.30 -2.61
CA PRO A 80 0.50 -3.43 -3.50
C PRO A 80 -1.00 -3.78 -3.47
N VAL A 81 -1.84 -2.75 -3.47
CA VAL A 81 -3.30 -2.84 -3.44
C VAL A 81 -3.85 -1.86 -4.46
N LEU A 82 -4.63 -2.36 -5.43
CA LEU A 82 -5.37 -1.52 -6.37
C LEU A 82 -6.56 -0.89 -5.66
N VAL A 83 -6.62 0.43 -5.59
CA VAL A 83 -7.78 1.19 -5.11
C VAL A 83 -8.87 1.13 -6.18
N VAL A 84 -10.05 0.70 -5.78
CA VAL A 84 -11.23 0.54 -6.65
C VAL A 84 -12.41 1.42 -6.22
N GLY A 85 -12.29 2.10 -5.08
CA GLY A 85 -13.33 3.00 -4.61
C GLY A 85 -12.96 3.69 -3.31
N ARG A 86 -13.72 4.74 -3.01
CA ARG A 86 -13.57 5.56 -1.81
C ARG A 86 -14.94 5.84 -1.21
N GLN A 87 -15.01 5.84 0.12
CA GLN A 87 -16.14 6.35 0.89
C GLN A 87 -15.62 7.20 2.05
N SER A 88 -15.81 8.51 1.96
CA SER A 88 -15.24 9.48 2.91
C SER A 88 -13.72 9.32 3.03
N ARG A 89 -13.20 8.86 4.17
CA ARG A 89 -11.76 8.61 4.41
C ARG A 89 -11.38 7.12 4.35
N THR A 90 -12.31 6.26 3.93
CA THR A 90 -12.09 4.82 3.78
C THR A 90 -11.88 4.48 2.32
N LEU A 91 -10.74 3.88 2.02
CA LEU A 91 -10.41 3.37 0.70
C LEU A 91 -10.78 1.90 0.61
N PHE A 92 -11.23 1.49 -0.56
CA PHE A 92 -11.51 0.10 -0.89
C PHE A 92 -10.52 -0.37 -1.94
N GLY A 93 -9.94 -1.54 -1.73
CA GLY A 93 -8.93 -2.04 -2.64
C GLY A 93 -8.88 -3.55 -2.78
N LEU A 94 -8.20 -3.98 -3.83
CA LEU A 94 -7.95 -5.37 -4.17
C LEU A 94 -6.45 -5.64 -4.08
N MET A 95 -6.07 -6.64 -3.30
CA MET A 95 -4.65 -6.95 -3.10
C MET A 95 -4.01 -7.55 -4.36
N LEU A 96 -2.73 -7.25 -4.55
CA LEU A 96 -1.90 -7.85 -5.60
C LEU A 96 -0.95 -8.90 -5.02
N SER A 97 -0.49 -9.78 -5.91
CA SER A 97 0.60 -10.73 -5.68
C SER A 97 1.42 -10.89 -6.95
N SER A 98 2.75 -11.00 -6.83
CA SER A 98 3.66 -11.34 -7.95
C SER A 98 4.08 -12.81 -7.93
N GLN A 99 3.34 -13.68 -7.22
CA GLN A 99 3.60 -15.12 -7.20
C GLN A 99 3.02 -15.77 -8.46
N SER A 100 3.86 -16.40 -9.28
CA SER A 100 3.45 -17.03 -10.54
C SER A 100 2.44 -18.15 -10.39
N GLU A 101 2.39 -18.80 -9.22
CA GLU A 101 1.39 -19.82 -8.90
C GLU A 101 -0.06 -19.33 -9.02
N ARG A 102 -0.30 -18.01 -8.96
CA ARG A 102 -1.64 -17.40 -9.09
C ARG A 102 -2.21 -17.48 -10.48
N ASP A 103 -1.40 -17.80 -11.48
CA ASP A 103 -1.86 -17.94 -12.84
C ASP A 103 -2.89 -19.08 -12.97
N GLY A 104 -4.00 -18.80 -13.63
CA GLY A 104 -5.12 -19.74 -13.75
C GLY A 104 -5.88 -20.06 -12.46
N GLN A 105 -5.45 -19.57 -11.29
CA GLN A 105 -6.18 -19.78 -10.03
C GLN A 105 -7.50 -19.00 -10.03
N ARG A 106 -8.52 -19.62 -9.43
CA ARG A 106 -9.82 -18.97 -9.23
C ARG A 106 -9.64 -17.65 -8.47
N HIS A 107 -10.39 -16.64 -8.88
CA HIS A 107 -10.43 -15.31 -8.28
C HIS A 107 -9.18 -14.44 -8.47
N TRP A 108 -8.15 -14.94 -9.15
CA TRP A 108 -6.98 -14.16 -9.52
C TRP A 108 -7.06 -13.76 -10.99
N LEU A 109 -6.82 -12.48 -11.28
CA LEU A 109 -6.77 -11.95 -12.63
C LEU A 109 -5.36 -11.44 -12.92
N ALA A 110 -4.77 -11.87 -14.02
CA ALA A 110 -3.48 -11.38 -14.46
C ALA A 110 -3.56 -9.87 -14.81
N LEU A 111 -2.72 -9.07 -14.16
CA LEU A 111 -2.50 -7.66 -14.49
C LEU A 111 -1.27 -7.48 -15.39
N GLY A 112 -0.27 -8.35 -15.23
CA GLY A 112 1.05 -8.19 -15.86
C GLY A 112 2.00 -7.37 -14.98
N PRO A 113 3.14 -6.93 -15.52
CA PRO A 113 4.13 -6.12 -14.80
C PRO A 113 3.73 -4.64 -14.72
N GLY A 114 4.31 -3.90 -13.78
CA GLY A 114 4.19 -2.44 -13.72
C GLY A 114 4.93 -1.80 -12.54
N GLU A 115 4.94 -0.46 -12.52
CA GLU A 115 5.73 0.41 -11.61
C GLU A 115 5.53 0.15 -10.11
N TRP A 116 4.43 -0.51 -9.74
CA TRP A 116 4.20 -0.90 -8.35
C TRP A 116 5.23 -1.93 -7.88
N ASP A 117 5.79 -2.77 -8.75
CA ASP A 117 6.82 -3.76 -8.44
C ASP A 117 8.17 -3.32 -9.02
N ARG A 118 9.18 -3.13 -8.16
CA ARG A 118 10.52 -2.67 -8.57
C ARG A 118 11.20 -3.63 -9.53
N ASP A 119 10.90 -4.92 -9.41
CA ASP A 119 11.45 -5.97 -10.26
C ASP A 119 10.62 -6.17 -11.54
N GLN A 120 9.57 -5.36 -11.74
CA GLN A 120 8.65 -5.43 -12.89
C GLN A 120 8.14 -6.87 -13.14
N ARG A 121 7.86 -7.61 -12.06
CA ARG A 121 7.37 -8.98 -12.17
C ARG A 121 5.90 -8.98 -12.61
N PRO A 122 5.49 -9.98 -13.40
CA PRO A 122 4.07 -10.24 -13.63
C PRO A 122 3.32 -10.30 -12.29
N SER A 123 2.19 -9.58 -12.22
CA SER A 123 1.36 -9.48 -11.03
C SER A 123 -0.08 -9.90 -11.33
N TRP A 124 -0.76 -10.42 -10.31
CA TRP A 124 -2.17 -10.78 -10.33
C TRP A 124 -2.92 -10.00 -9.26
N VAL A 125 -4.16 -9.61 -9.55
CA VAL A 125 -5.08 -8.98 -8.60
C VAL A 125 -6.10 -9.99 -8.10
N ARG A 126 -6.39 -9.96 -6.81
CA ARG A 126 -7.38 -10.82 -6.17
C ARG A 126 -8.77 -10.18 -6.15
N LEU A 127 -9.74 -10.80 -6.80
CA LEU A 127 -11.06 -10.22 -7.04
C LEU A 127 -12.09 -10.52 -5.95
N ASP A 128 -11.94 -11.62 -5.19
CA ASP A 128 -12.89 -12.06 -4.15
C ASP A 128 -12.62 -11.43 -2.77
N ARG A 129 -11.49 -10.75 -2.58
CA ARG A 129 -11.06 -10.22 -1.28
C ARG A 129 -10.90 -8.70 -1.31
N VAL A 130 -11.99 -8.01 -1.05
CA VAL A 130 -12.00 -6.54 -0.90
C VAL A 130 -11.44 -6.16 0.46
N LEU A 131 -10.48 -5.23 0.46
CA LEU A 131 -9.89 -4.65 1.65
C LEU A 131 -10.42 -3.23 1.88
N THR A 132 -10.55 -2.83 3.14
CA THR A 132 -10.74 -1.45 3.57
C THR A 132 -9.45 -0.94 4.20
N MET A 133 -9.04 0.26 3.82
CA MET A 133 -7.82 0.91 4.29
C MET A 133 -8.15 2.31 4.77
N ARG A 134 -7.42 2.78 5.79
CA ARG A 134 -7.42 4.21 6.13
C ARG A 134 -6.44 4.92 5.21
N GLU A 135 -6.76 6.14 4.85
CA GLU A 135 -5.87 6.99 4.05
C GLU A 135 -4.49 7.14 4.69
N ASP A 136 -4.43 7.35 6.01
CA ASP A 136 -3.18 7.44 6.78
C ASP A 136 -2.48 6.09 7.06
N SER A 137 -2.98 4.99 6.51
CA SER A 137 -2.31 3.67 6.54
C SER A 137 -1.52 3.36 5.27
N ILE A 138 -1.56 4.26 4.29
CA ILE A 138 -0.78 4.16 3.05
C ILE A 138 0.68 4.49 3.38
N ARG A 139 1.60 3.62 2.91
CA ARG A 139 3.03 3.72 3.23
C ARG A 139 3.88 4.27 2.10
N ARG A 140 3.38 4.22 0.87
CA ARG A 140 4.03 4.74 -0.34
C ARG A 140 2.93 5.17 -1.29
N GLU A 141 3.02 6.40 -1.78
CA GLU A 141 2.18 6.89 -2.88
C GLU A 141 2.35 5.98 -4.10
N GLY A 142 1.22 5.72 -4.73
CA GLY A 142 1.03 4.57 -5.60
C GLY A 142 1.60 4.73 -7.00
N ALA A 143 1.43 3.67 -7.79
CA ALA A 143 1.53 3.73 -9.25
C ALA A 143 0.12 3.82 -9.84
N VAL A 144 -0.06 4.55 -10.94
CA VAL A 144 -1.34 4.55 -11.67
C VAL A 144 -1.45 3.27 -12.51
N LEU A 145 -2.51 2.49 -12.32
CA LEU A 145 -2.84 1.41 -13.24
C LEU A 145 -3.44 2.02 -14.51
N ASP A 146 -2.99 1.59 -15.70
CA ASP A 146 -3.56 2.11 -16.93
C ASP A 146 -5.05 1.77 -17.06
N ARG A 147 -5.78 2.66 -17.75
CA ARG A 147 -7.24 2.58 -17.88
C ARG A 147 -7.70 1.23 -18.45
N ARG A 148 -7.01 0.68 -19.45
CA ARG A 148 -7.41 -0.60 -20.07
C ARG A 148 -7.31 -1.75 -19.09
N ARG A 149 -6.24 -1.80 -18.28
CA ARG A 149 -6.10 -2.82 -17.22
C ARG A 149 -7.16 -2.63 -16.14
N PHE A 150 -7.45 -1.41 -15.72
CA PHE A 150 -8.52 -1.13 -14.77
C PHE A 150 -9.89 -1.57 -15.30
N ASP A 151 -10.20 -1.27 -16.55
CA ASP A 151 -11.46 -1.68 -17.19
C ASP A 151 -11.60 -3.22 -17.24
N ARG A 152 -10.50 -3.96 -17.46
CA ARG A 152 -10.51 -5.44 -17.37
C ARG A 152 -10.83 -5.95 -15.97
N VAL A 153 -10.27 -5.30 -14.93
CA VAL A 153 -10.63 -5.61 -13.53
C VAL A 153 -12.11 -5.34 -13.31
N GLY A 154 -12.61 -4.17 -13.74
CA GLY A 154 -14.01 -3.81 -13.60
C GLY A 154 -14.95 -4.77 -14.32
N GLN A 155 -14.61 -5.20 -15.54
CA GLN A 155 -15.36 -6.21 -16.26
C GLN A 155 -15.42 -7.53 -15.49
N ALA A 156 -14.29 -8.02 -14.98
CA ALA A 156 -14.26 -9.26 -14.20
C ALA A 156 -15.10 -9.17 -12.91
N LEU A 157 -15.07 -8.02 -12.23
CA LEU A 157 -15.90 -7.74 -11.05
C LEU A 157 -17.40 -7.73 -11.37
N ARG A 158 -17.81 -7.11 -12.48
CA ARG A 158 -19.20 -7.10 -12.94
C ARG A 158 -19.68 -8.51 -13.30
N SER A 159 -18.89 -9.26 -14.06
CA SER A 159 -19.25 -10.59 -14.54
C SER A 159 -19.27 -11.66 -13.45
N GLY A 160 -18.39 -11.58 -12.45
CA GLY A 160 -18.21 -12.66 -11.46
C GLY A 160 -18.65 -12.32 -10.03
N TYR A 161 -18.84 -11.04 -9.71
CA TYR A 161 -18.92 -10.59 -8.32
C TYR A 161 -20.07 -9.58 -8.07
N GLY A 162 -20.94 -9.32 -9.04
CA GLY A 162 -22.14 -8.50 -8.85
C GLY A 162 -21.88 -7.00 -8.68
N TRP A 163 -20.76 -6.50 -9.20
CA TRP A 163 -20.48 -5.06 -9.26
C TRP A 163 -21.21 -4.39 -10.41
N ARG A 164 -21.40 -3.06 -10.36
CA ARG A 164 -21.98 -2.24 -11.43
C ARG A 164 -20.92 -1.38 -12.11
#